data_AF-A0A2J8MHH7-F1
#
_entry.id   AF-A0A2J8MHH7-F1
#
_cell.length_a   1.000
_cell.length_b   1.000
_cell.length_c   1.000
_cell.angle_alpha   90.00
_cell.angle_beta   90.00
_cell.angle_gamma   90.00
#
_symmetry.space_group_name_H-M   'P 1'
#
loop_
_entity.id
_entity.type
_entity.pdbx_description
1 polymer ?
#
loop_
_entity_poly.entity_id
_entity_poly.type
_entity_poly.pdbx_seq_one_letter_code
_entity_poly.pdbx_strand_id
1 'polypeptide(L)'
;MGYSVVAGAAGRLLFGYDSFGNMCGKKNSPVEGAPLSGQDMTLKKHVFFMNSCNLEVKGMQLNRMALCVSNCPEEQLDSLEEVQLFANTSGSFLCVYSLNSFNYTHSPKADSLCPRLPVPPSKSFPLFNRCVPQTPECYSLFASVLINDVDTLHRILSGIMSG
;
A
#
# COMPACT_ATOMS: atom_id res chain seq x y z
N MET A 1 18.96 6.64 22.67
CA MET A 1 17.55 6.47 22.26
C MET A 1 17.22 7.05 20.88
N GLY A 2 18.06 7.87 20.24
CA GLY A 2 17.79 8.41 18.90
C GLY A 2 17.91 7.41 17.74
N TYR A 3 18.97 6.59 17.72
CA TYR A 3 19.26 5.69 16.58
C TYR A 3 18.16 4.67 16.27
N SER A 4 17.54 4.04 17.28
CA SER A 4 16.48 3.04 17.06
C SER A 4 15.19 3.65 16.50
N VAL A 5 14.86 4.88 16.91
CA VAL A 5 13.70 5.62 16.40
C VAL A 5 13.94 6.06 14.96
N VAL A 6 15.14 6.54 14.65
CA VAL A 6 15.54 6.94 13.31
C VAL A 6 15.61 5.73 12.36
N ALA A 7 16.17 4.61 12.80
CA ALA A 7 16.22 3.37 12.01
C ALA A 7 14.81 2.80 11.75
N GLY A 8 13.92 2.85 12.74
CA GLY A 8 12.52 2.47 12.58
C GLY A 8 11.78 3.37 11.59
N ALA A 9 11.99 4.68 11.66
CA ALA A 9 11.41 5.65 10.73
C ALA A 9 11.94 5.47 9.29
N ALA A 10 13.25 5.28 9.12
CA ALA A 10 13.87 4.99 7.84
C ALA A 10 13.37 3.67 7.22
N GLY A 11 13.23 2.63 8.04
CA GLY A 11 12.70 1.34 7.61
C GLY A 11 11.27 1.44 7.07
N ARG A 12 10.38 2.17 7.78
CA ARG A 12 9.00 2.39 7.33
C ARG A 12 8.93 3.13 6.00
N LEU A 13 9.87 4.03 5.75
CA LEU A 13 9.92 4.76 4.49
C LEU A 13 10.36 3.85 3.34
N LEU A 14 11.47 3.13 3.52
CA LEU A 14 12.06 2.25 2.50
C LEU A 14 11.17 1.05 2.15
N PHE A 15 10.65 0.35 3.17
CA PHE A 15 9.84 -0.84 2.96
C PHE A 15 8.36 -0.52 2.79
N GLY A 16 7.88 0.56 3.40
CA GLY A 16 6.45 0.84 3.51
C GLY A 16 5.75 0.09 4.62
N TYR A 17 4.55 0.54 4.90
CA TYR A 17 3.63 -0.10 5.80
C TYR A 17 2.20 0.02 5.29
N ASP A 18 1.35 -0.92 5.66
CA ASP A 18 -0.07 -0.91 5.35
C ASP A 18 -0.88 -0.10 6.39
N SER A 19 -2.17 0.10 6.13
CA SER A 19 -3.05 0.83 7.04
C SER A 19 -3.29 0.15 8.39
N PHE A 20 -2.82 -1.09 8.58
CA PHE A 20 -2.92 -1.86 9.83
C PHE A 20 -1.60 -1.89 10.61
N GLY A 21 -0.59 -1.15 10.13
CA GLY A 21 0.71 -1.01 10.79
C GLY A 21 1.70 -2.14 10.49
N ASN A 22 1.41 -3.03 9.54
CA ASN A 22 2.36 -4.05 9.11
C ASN A 22 3.38 -3.44 8.15
N MET A 23 4.67 -3.64 8.43
CA MET A 23 5.73 -3.33 7.48
C MET A 23 5.76 -4.37 6.37
N CYS A 24 5.80 -3.91 5.12
CA CYS A 24 5.83 -4.79 3.95
C CYS A 24 7.20 -5.47 3.82
N GLY A 25 7.23 -6.70 3.31
CA GLY A 25 8.47 -7.50 3.17
C GLY A 25 9.07 -7.97 4.50
N LYS A 26 8.35 -7.88 5.62
CA LYS A 26 8.81 -8.24 6.96
C LYS A 26 7.80 -9.10 7.70
N LYS A 27 8.29 -9.85 8.67
CA LYS A 27 7.44 -10.48 9.69
C LYS A 27 7.13 -9.45 10.79
N ASN A 28 5.85 -9.23 11.06
CA ASN A 28 5.40 -8.23 12.03
C ASN A 28 4.97 -8.90 13.33
N SER A 29 5.06 -8.17 14.44
CA SER A 29 4.51 -8.58 15.74
C SER A 29 3.13 -7.97 15.93
N PRO A 30 2.15 -8.71 16.49
CA PRO A 30 0.82 -8.19 16.75
C PRO A 30 0.87 -7.05 17.76
N VAL A 31 -0.01 -6.07 17.58
CA VAL A 31 -0.20 -4.93 18.47
C VAL A 31 -1.57 -5.07 19.14
N GLU A 32 -1.58 -4.98 20.48
CA GLU A 32 -2.81 -5.09 21.26
C GLU A 32 -3.82 -4.01 20.87
N GLY A 33 -5.10 -4.40 20.69
CA GLY A 33 -6.16 -3.49 20.26
C GLY A 33 -6.13 -3.08 18.78
N ALA A 34 -5.12 -3.52 18.00
CA ALA A 34 -5.00 -3.22 16.57
C ALA A 34 -5.32 -4.46 15.71
N PRO A 35 -6.57 -4.65 15.28
CA PRO A 35 -6.94 -5.79 14.43
C PRO A 35 -6.17 -5.74 13.10
N LEU A 36 -5.86 -6.93 12.57
CA LEU A 36 -5.09 -7.12 11.33
C LEU A 36 -3.61 -6.67 11.38
N SER A 37 -3.09 -6.27 12.54
CA SER A 37 -1.66 -6.10 12.77
C SER A 37 -0.95 -7.45 12.99
N GLY A 38 0.39 -7.46 12.95
CA GLY A 38 1.20 -8.64 13.22
C GLY A 38 1.22 -9.69 12.11
N GLN A 39 0.87 -9.30 10.89
CA GLN A 39 0.85 -10.21 9.74
C GLN A 39 2.27 -10.51 9.25
N ASP A 40 2.46 -11.71 8.71
CA ASP A 40 3.67 -12.04 7.96
C ASP A 40 3.59 -11.47 6.54
N MET A 41 4.31 -10.38 6.30
CA MET A 41 4.37 -9.70 5.01
C MET A 41 5.64 -10.02 4.25
N THR A 42 6.40 -11.06 4.62
CA THR A 42 7.71 -11.40 4.01
C THR A 42 7.64 -11.50 2.49
N LEU A 43 6.55 -12.05 1.95
CA LEU A 43 6.31 -12.20 0.52
C LEU A 43 5.52 -11.03 -0.10
N LYS A 44 5.00 -10.11 0.72
CA LYS A 44 4.19 -8.96 0.33
C LYS A 44 5.01 -7.70 0.47
N LYS A 45 5.87 -7.46 -0.53
CA LYS A 45 6.91 -6.42 -0.47
C LYS A 45 6.43 -5.05 -0.91
N HIS A 46 5.32 -4.99 -1.66
CA HIS A 46 4.87 -3.74 -2.26
C HIS A 46 3.72 -3.11 -1.48
N VAL A 47 3.66 -1.79 -1.43
CA VAL A 47 2.49 -1.07 -0.90
C VAL A 47 1.58 -0.70 -2.07
N PHE A 48 0.34 -1.16 -2.00
CA PHE A 48 -0.73 -0.81 -2.91
C PHE A 48 -1.73 0.11 -2.22
N PHE A 49 -2.12 1.19 -2.88
CA PHE A 49 -3.12 2.14 -2.37
C PHE A 49 -4.42 1.97 -3.15
N MET A 50 -5.47 1.48 -2.48
CA MET A 50 -6.74 1.09 -3.11
C MET A 50 -7.38 2.20 -3.97
N ASN A 51 -7.28 3.46 -3.54
CA ASN A 51 -7.95 4.59 -4.17
C ASN A 51 -6.93 5.68 -4.58
N SER A 52 -5.84 5.26 -5.21
CA SER A 52 -4.70 6.11 -5.61
C SER A 52 -5.10 7.34 -6.44
N CYS A 53 -6.13 7.21 -7.28
CA CYS A 53 -6.52 8.23 -8.26
C CYS A 53 -7.65 9.15 -7.80
N ASN A 54 -8.33 8.84 -6.69
CA ASN A 54 -9.39 9.68 -6.15
C ASN A 54 -8.85 10.46 -4.95
N LEU A 55 -8.62 11.75 -5.14
CA LEU A 55 -8.48 12.72 -4.05
C LEU A 55 -9.86 13.29 -3.77
N GLU A 56 -10.65 12.64 -2.90
CA GLU A 56 -11.76 13.38 -2.30
C GLU A 56 -11.14 14.44 -1.40
N VAL A 57 -11.08 15.68 -1.91
CA VAL A 57 -10.61 16.88 -1.19
C VAL A 57 -11.67 17.25 -0.14
N LYS A 58 -11.78 16.45 0.92
CA LYS A 58 -12.45 16.84 2.15
C LYS A 58 -11.48 16.65 3.30
N GLY A 59 -10.78 17.73 3.63
CA GLY A 59 -10.11 17.93 4.91
C GLY A 59 -9.14 16.82 5.34
N MET A 60 -7.94 16.80 4.76
CA MET A 60 -6.73 16.35 5.44
C MET A 60 -6.71 14.91 6.04
N GLN A 61 -7.45 13.96 5.47
CA GLN A 61 -7.17 12.54 5.63
C GLN A 61 -7.27 11.84 4.27
N LEU A 62 -6.10 11.44 3.75
CA LEU A 62 -6.02 10.42 2.71
C LEU A 62 -6.52 9.12 3.33
N ASN A 63 -7.84 8.89 3.40
CA ASN A 63 -8.45 7.60 3.75
C ASN A 63 -8.26 6.60 2.59
N ARG A 64 -7.06 6.55 2.02
CA ARG A 64 -6.65 5.56 1.04
C ARG A 64 -6.11 4.40 1.84
N MET A 65 -6.93 3.37 1.96
CA MET A 65 -6.45 2.12 2.52
C MET A 65 -5.26 1.63 1.71
N ALA A 66 -4.15 1.40 2.42
CA ALA A 66 -2.92 0.86 1.89
C ALA A 66 -2.78 -0.58 2.35
N LEU A 67 -2.35 -1.46 1.45
CA LEU A 67 -2.12 -2.88 1.72
C LEU A 67 -0.71 -3.28 1.29
N CYS A 68 -0.10 -4.21 2.02
CA CYS A 68 1.07 -4.92 1.54
C CYS A 68 0.61 -5.99 0.54
N VAL A 69 1.15 -5.96 -0.66
CA VAL A 69 0.83 -6.87 -1.77
C VAL A 69 2.10 -7.52 -2.31
N SER A 70 1.94 -8.69 -2.93
CA SER A 70 3.07 -9.43 -3.52
C SER A 70 3.46 -8.85 -4.88
N ASN A 71 2.46 -8.45 -5.66
CA ASN A 71 2.60 -7.90 -7.01
C ASN A 71 1.65 -6.71 -7.18
N CYS A 72 2.09 -5.72 -7.96
CA CYS A 72 1.24 -4.63 -8.42
C CYS A 72 0.37 -5.10 -9.60
N PRO A 73 -0.87 -4.59 -9.75
CA PRO A 73 -1.69 -4.89 -10.92
C PRO A 73 -1.12 -4.17 -12.14
N GLU A 74 -0.37 -4.86 -13.01
CA GLU A 74 0.27 -4.24 -14.17
C GLU A 74 -0.71 -3.89 -15.29
N GLU A 75 -1.90 -4.50 -15.26
CA GLU A 75 -3.02 -4.27 -16.16
C GLU A 75 -4.18 -3.60 -15.42
N GLN A 76 -5.06 -2.93 -16.16
CA GLN A 76 -6.29 -2.36 -15.60
C GLN A 76 -7.23 -3.49 -15.20
N LEU A 77 -7.89 -3.35 -14.05
CA LEU A 77 -8.93 -4.29 -13.61
C LEU A 77 -10.25 -3.53 -13.52
N ASP A 78 -11.21 -3.87 -14.37
CA ASP A 78 -12.47 -3.16 -14.55
C ASP A 78 -13.60 -3.74 -13.68
N SER A 79 -13.44 -4.97 -13.18
CA SER A 79 -14.47 -5.66 -12.39
C SER A 79 -13.91 -6.38 -11.15
N LEU A 80 -14.80 -6.74 -10.21
CA LEU A 80 -14.42 -7.52 -9.03
C LEU A 80 -14.01 -8.95 -9.39
N GLU A 81 -14.55 -9.49 -10.48
CA GLU A 81 -14.16 -10.77 -11.06
C GLU A 81 -12.70 -10.74 -11.52
N GLU A 82 -12.27 -9.65 -12.16
CA GLU A 82 -10.87 -9.47 -12.58
C GLU A 82 -9.93 -9.29 -11.38
N VAL A 83 -10.36 -8.56 -10.34
CA VAL A 83 -9.62 -8.45 -9.07
C VAL A 83 -9.48 -9.81 -8.40
N GLN A 84 -10.54 -10.62 -8.41
CA GLN A 84 -10.51 -11.99 -7.88
C GLN A 84 -9.60 -12.89 -8.72
N LEU A 85 -9.65 -12.79 -10.04
CA LEU A 85 -8.78 -13.54 -10.94
C LEU A 85 -7.31 -13.18 -10.73
N PHE A 86 -7.00 -11.88 -10.61
CA PHE A 86 -5.65 -11.40 -10.28
C PHE A 86 -5.16 -12.01 -8.95
N ALA A 87 -5.99 -12.01 -7.92
CA ALA A 87 -5.64 -12.60 -6.63
C ALA A 87 -5.33 -14.10 -6.73
N ASN A 88 -6.14 -14.84 -7.48
CA ASN A 88 -5.99 -16.29 -7.62
C ASN A 88 -4.80 -16.68 -8.50
N THR A 89 -4.47 -15.88 -9.51
CA THR A 89 -3.39 -16.17 -10.47
C THR A 89 -2.02 -15.70 -9.97
N SER A 90 -1.95 -14.52 -9.37
CA SER A 90 -0.69 -13.94 -8.88
C SER A 90 -0.39 -14.24 -7.42
N GLY A 91 -1.40 -14.64 -6.63
CA GLY A 91 -1.29 -14.71 -5.17
C GLY A 91 -1.21 -13.33 -4.49
N SER A 92 -1.52 -12.26 -5.21
CA SER A 92 -1.51 -10.88 -4.73
C SER A 92 -2.93 -10.37 -4.50
N PHE A 93 -3.26 -10.06 -3.25
CA PHE A 93 -4.62 -9.73 -2.83
C PHE A 93 -4.78 -8.22 -2.72
N LEU A 94 -5.72 -7.65 -3.49
CA LEU A 94 -5.94 -6.20 -3.53
C LEU A 94 -7.05 -5.72 -2.58
N CYS A 95 -7.76 -6.62 -1.89
CA CYS A 95 -8.77 -6.30 -0.88
C CYS A 95 -8.25 -6.54 0.55
N VAL A 96 -8.94 -5.99 1.56
CA VAL A 96 -8.61 -6.15 2.98
C VAL A 96 -8.43 -7.61 3.36
N TYR A 97 -7.42 -7.91 4.18
CA TYR A 97 -7.04 -9.27 4.57
C TYR A 97 -8.15 -10.08 5.26
N SER A 98 -9.17 -9.43 5.81
CA SER A 98 -10.34 -10.08 6.39
C SER A 98 -11.32 -10.64 5.34
N LEU A 99 -11.18 -10.24 4.08
CA LEU A 99 -11.99 -10.72 2.96
C LEU A 99 -11.19 -11.72 2.12
N ASN A 100 -11.68 -12.96 2.07
CA ASN A 100 -11.12 -13.99 1.21
C ASN A 100 -11.44 -13.73 -0.27
N SER A 101 -10.52 -14.04 -1.19
CA SER A 101 -10.70 -13.84 -2.64
C SER A 101 -11.96 -14.52 -3.20
N PHE A 102 -12.35 -15.68 -2.67
CA PHE A 102 -13.60 -16.36 -3.07
C PHE A 102 -14.87 -15.52 -2.84
N ASN A 103 -14.82 -14.56 -1.92
CA ASN A 103 -15.95 -13.73 -1.53
C ASN A 103 -15.91 -12.32 -2.15
N TYR A 104 -14.98 -12.02 -3.06
CA TYR A 104 -14.88 -10.68 -3.64
C TYR A 104 -16.14 -10.26 -4.39
N THR A 105 -16.75 -11.18 -5.14
CA THR A 105 -17.98 -10.93 -5.92
C THR A 105 -19.27 -11.24 -5.15
N HIS A 106 -19.18 -11.99 -4.05
CA HIS A 106 -20.33 -12.46 -3.29
C HIS A 106 -20.60 -11.65 -2.02
N SER A 107 -19.60 -10.95 -1.50
CA SER A 107 -19.73 -10.21 -0.26
C SER A 107 -20.50 -8.91 -0.47
N PRO A 108 -21.57 -8.64 0.30
CA PRO A 108 -22.27 -7.36 0.25
C PRO A 108 -21.42 -6.18 0.74
N LYS A 109 -20.23 -6.46 1.32
CA LYS A 109 -19.27 -5.47 1.80
C LYS A 109 -18.09 -5.26 0.86
N ALA A 110 -18.08 -5.89 -0.33
CA ALA A 110 -16.97 -5.81 -1.27
C ALA A 110 -16.58 -4.36 -1.58
N ASP A 111 -17.55 -3.48 -1.83
CA ASP A 111 -17.33 -2.05 -2.13
C ASP A 111 -16.54 -1.30 -1.04
N SER A 112 -16.61 -1.76 0.21
CA SER A 112 -15.91 -1.15 1.35
C SER A 112 -14.57 -1.81 1.69
N LEU A 113 -14.34 -3.02 1.19
CA LEU A 113 -13.17 -3.86 1.51
C LEU A 113 -12.24 -4.05 0.31
N CYS A 114 -12.67 -3.70 -0.89
CA CYS A 114 -11.92 -3.80 -2.13
C CYS A 114 -11.67 -2.41 -2.72
N PRO A 115 -10.69 -2.27 -3.63
CA PRO A 115 -10.42 -0.99 -4.29
C PRO A 115 -11.60 -0.55 -5.16
N ARG A 116 -11.76 0.76 -5.33
CA ARG A 116 -12.73 1.27 -6.31
C ARG A 116 -12.29 0.86 -7.72
N LEU A 117 -13.26 0.47 -8.52
CA LEU A 117 -13.07 0.13 -9.92
C LEU A 117 -13.23 1.39 -10.80
N PRO A 118 -12.52 1.47 -11.94
CA PRO A 118 -11.47 0.55 -12.35
C PRO A 118 -10.19 0.72 -11.53
N VAL A 119 -9.47 -0.38 -11.25
CA VAL A 119 -8.13 -0.33 -10.64
C VAL A 119 -7.13 0.02 -11.74
N PRO A 120 -6.37 1.12 -11.60
CA PRO A 120 -5.44 1.55 -12.63
C PRO A 120 -4.24 0.58 -12.76
N PRO A 121 -3.70 0.41 -13.97
CA PRO A 121 -2.45 -0.32 -14.16
C PRO A 121 -1.34 0.38 -13.38
N SER A 122 -0.55 -0.40 -12.65
CA SER A 122 0.41 0.07 -11.67
C SER A 122 1.69 -0.75 -11.73
N LYS A 123 2.84 -0.08 -11.66
CA LYS A 123 4.16 -0.73 -11.60
C LYS A 123 4.86 -0.42 -10.29
N SER A 124 5.74 -1.33 -9.87
CA SER A 124 6.56 -1.11 -8.70
C SER A 124 7.58 0.00 -8.96
N PHE A 125 7.60 1.03 -8.13
CA PHE A 125 8.61 2.08 -8.19
C PHE A 125 9.92 1.60 -7.53
N PRO A 126 11.07 1.64 -8.22
CA PRO A 126 12.31 1.00 -7.78
C PRO A 126 12.82 1.41 -6.39
N LEU A 127 12.50 2.61 -5.90
CA LEU A 127 13.06 3.12 -4.65
C LEU A 127 12.25 2.80 -3.39
N PHE A 128 10.93 2.65 -3.50
CA PHE A 128 10.05 2.57 -2.33
C PHE A 128 9.12 1.37 -2.33
N ASN A 129 9.27 0.40 -3.25
CA ASN A 129 8.35 -0.74 -3.36
C ASN A 129 6.88 -0.30 -3.36
N ARG A 130 6.53 0.83 -3.99
CA ARG A 130 5.15 1.32 -4.08
C ARG A 130 4.58 0.92 -5.43
N CYS A 131 3.33 0.46 -5.45
CA CYS A 131 2.60 0.34 -6.70
C CYS A 131 2.18 1.74 -7.15
N VAL A 132 2.77 2.18 -8.26
CA VAL A 132 2.56 3.52 -8.81
C VAL A 132 1.69 3.41 -10.06
N PRO A 133 0.52 4.09 -10.08
CA PRO A 133 -0.34 4.15 -11.26
C PRO A 133 0.42 4.66 -12.49
N GLN A 134 0.16 4.04 -13.65
CA GLN A 134 0.84 4.34 -14.91
C GLN A 134 0.06 5.31 -15.80
N THR A 135 -1.21 5.58 -15.49
CA THR A 135 -1.99 6.57 -16.25
C THR A 135 -1.55 7.99 -15.90
N PRO A 136 -1.32 8.89 -16.87
CA PRO A 136 -0.81 10.24 -16.63
C PRO A 136 -1.65 11.04 -15.62
N GLU A 137 -2.98 10.94 -15.73
CA GLU A 137 -3.92 11.65 -14.88
C GLU A 137 -3.75 11.22 -13.42
N CYS A 138 -3.70 9.92 -13.17
CA CYS A 138 -3.54 9.40 -11.82
C CYS A 138 -2.11 9.58 -11.28
N TYR A 139 -1.10 9.40 -12.13
CA TYR A 139 0.29 9.61 -11.76
C TYR A 139 0.52 11.03 -11.26
N SER A 140 -0.07 12.04 -11.91
CA SER A 140 0.07 13.44 -11.49
C SER A 140 -0.44 13.69 -10.06
N LEU A 141 -1.54 13.02 -9.67
CA LEU A 141 -2.10 13.09 -8.32
C LEU A 141 -1.24 12.31 -7.32
N PHE A 142 -0.72 11.16 -7.75
CA PHE A 142 0.11 10.28 -6.93
C PHE A 142 1.53 10.82 -6.72
N ALA A 143 2.04 11.64 -7.64
CA ALA A 143 3.40 12.19 -7.59
C ALA A 143 3.67 12.93 -6.27
N SER A 144 2.67 13.60 -5.71
CA SER A 144 2.77 14.25 -4.40
C SER A 144 3.14 13.28 -3.27
N VAL A 145 2.63 12.04 -3.30
CA VAL A 145 2.97 11.00 -2.32
C VAL A 145 4.44 10.59 -2.45
N LEU A 146 4.91 10.39 -3.69
CA LEU A 146 6.31 10.03 -3.97
C LEU A 146 7.29 11.14 -3.57
N ILE A 147 6.95 12.40 -3.87
CA ILE A 147 7.79 13.55 -3.51
C ILE A 147 7.90 13.66 -1.98
N ASN A 148 6.78 13.53 -1.26
CA ASN A 148 6.78 13.55 0.20
C ASN A 148 7.65 12.42 0.78
N ASP A 149 7.60 11.21 0.20
CA ASP A 149 8.45 10.09 0.63
C ASP A 149 9.95 10.42 0.41
N VAL A 150 10.31 11.00 -0.74
CA VAL A 150 11.69 11.41 -1.06
C VAL A 150 12.20 12.52 -0.12
N ASP A 151 11.40 13.56 0.10
CA ASP A 151 11.76 14.67 1.00
C ASP A 151 11.96 14.19 2.43
N THR A 152 11.09 13.29 2.90
CA THR A 152 11.19 12.66 4.22
C THR A 152 12.47 11.84 4.32
N LEU A 153 12.82 11.09 3.26
CA LEU A 153 14.05 10.29 3.22
C LEU A 153 15.28 11.19 3.32
N HIS A 154 15.33 12.26 2.52
CA HIS A 154 16.43 13.22 2.55
C HIS A 154 16.61 13.85 3.93
N ARG A 155 15.53 14.23 4.61
CA ARG A 155 15.59 14.79 5.96
C ARG A 155 16.14 13.79 6.97
N ILE A 156 15.68 12.53 6.92
CA ILE A 156 16.17 11.46 7.80
C ILE A 156 17.67 11.23 7.57
N LEU A 157 18.10 11.09 6.31
CA LEU A 157 19.51 10.87 5.98
C LEU A 157 20.39 12.06 6.37
N SER A 158 19.94 13.28 6.12
CA SER A 158 20.65 14.51 6.52
C SER A 158 20.82 14.59 8.03
N GLY A 159 19.80 14.19 8.80
CA GLY A 159 19.85 14.14 10.26
C GLY A 159 20.81 13.08 10.81
N ILE A 160 21.05 11.99 10.08
CA ILE A 160 22.07 10.99 10.44
C ILE A 160 23.48 11.52 10.15
N MET A 161 23.67 12.23 9.03
CA MET A 161 24.99 12.74 8.62
C MET A 161 25.46 13.97 9.43
N SER A 162 24.55 14.63 10.15
CA SER A 162 24.82 15.85 10.93
C SER A 162 24.93 15.62 12.44
N GLY A 163 24.92 14.37 12.90
CA GLY A 163 25.13 13.97 14.30
C GLY A 163 26.29 12.97 14.43
#